data_AF-C9RFU9-F1
#
_entry.id   AF-C9RFU9-F1
#
_cell.length_a   1.000
_cell.length_b   1.000
_cell.length_c   1.000
_cell.angle_alpha   90.00
_cell.angle_beta   90.00
_cell.angle_gamma   90.00
#
_symmetry.space_group_name_H-M   'P 1'
#
loop_
_entity.id
_entity.type
_entity.pdbx_description
1 polymer ?
#
loop_
_entity_poly.entity_id
_entity_poly.type
_entity_poly.pdbx_seq_one_letter_code
_entity_poly.pdbx_strand_id
1 'polypeptide(L)'
;MAEQLFNIPKISLDNDVPFPNNGGKSRINLKSKDGTESYYIDIYRKYSKSNKIKISYTNIARKRYILRRLDLHYGPPHRNPPKLPPLYDSHNSLINLLSRYVGKTIKGPHLHIYVEGYDDKWAVPIEEIEKLNISDKNIIQITQEFLDYCKVVKAPNIKFPVNEVWIYVKFY
;
A
#
# COMPACT_ATOMS: atom_id res chain seq x y z
N MET A 1 8.11 0.17 16.94
CA MET A 1 9.08 -0.38 15.96
C MET A 1 8.58 -0.27 14.51
N ALA A 2 7.51 -0.98 14.10
CA ALA A 2 7.06 -0.96 12.70
C ALA A 2 6.60 0.43 12.20
N GLU A 3 5.90 1.21 13.03
CA GLU A 3 5.46 2.56 12.65
C GLU A 3 6.65 3.53 12.52
N GLN A 4 7.68 3.38 13.35
CA GLN A 4 8.92 4.14 13.19
C GLN A 4 9.59 3.78 11.86
N LEU A 5 9.70 2.49 11.56
CA LEU A 5 10.29 1.99 10.32
C LEU A 5 9.53 2.46 9.07
N PHE A 6 8.19 2.57 9.14
CA PHE A 6 7.34 3.12 8.10
C PHE A 6 7.60 4.61 7.85
N ASN A 7 7.77 5.39 8.92
CA ASN A 7 7.93 6.84 8.83
C ASN A 7 9.33 7.30 8.41
N ILE A 8 10.32 6.41 8.34
CA ILE A 8 11.66 6.74 7.83
C ILE A 8 11.57 7.14 6.34
N PRO A 9 12.12 8.30 5.93
CA PRO A 9 12.19 8.71 4.53
C PRO A 9 13.03 7.76 3.68
N LYS A 10 12.53 7.41 2.50
CA LYS A 10 13.10 6.43 1.58
C LYS A 10 13.51 7.09 0.27
N ILE A 11 14.61 6.62 -0.30
CA ILE A 11 15.07 7.01 -1.63
C ILE A 11 15.12 5.78 -2.53
N SER A 12 14.73 5.96 -3.79
CA SER A 12 14.83 4.94 -4.82
C SER A 12 16.28 4.66 -5.18
N LEU A 13 16.57 3.37 -5.36
CA LEU A 13 17.79 2.88 -5.98
C LEU A 13 17.64 2.70 -7.50
N ASP A 14 16.40 2.65 -7.97
CA ASP A 14 16.07 2.54 -9.39
C ASP A 14 15.77 3.93 -9.96
N ASN A 15 16.20 4.19 -11.20
CA ASN A 15 15.85 5.41 -11.93
C ASN A 15 14.54 5.24 -12.69
N ASP A 16 14.36 4.10 -13.37
CA ASP A 16 13.17 3.78 -14.14
C ASP A 16 12.63 2.41 -13.72
N VAL A 17 11.32 2.33 -13.50
CA VAL A 17 10.64 1.07 -13.17
C VAL A 17 9.40 0.92 -14.06
N PRO A 18 9.27 -0.16 -14.83
CA PRO A 18 8.06 -0.37 -15.62
C PRO A 18 6.86 -0.63 -14.71
N PHE A 19 5.70 -0.07 -15.03
CA PHE A 19 4.45 -0.51 -14.41
C PHE A 19 4.16 -1.94 -14.86
N PRO A 20 3.69 -2.85 -13.98
CA PRO A 20 3.52 -4.26 -14.33
C PRO A 20 2.49 -4.47 -15.46
N ASN A 21 2.82 -5.38 -16.37
CA ASN A 21 1.86 -5.94 -17.32
C ASN A 21 0.83 -6.83 -16.59
N ASN A 22 -0.23 -7.24 -17.29
CA ASN A 22 -1.23 -8.15 -16.74
C ASN A 22 -0.58 -9.47 -16.24
N GLY A 23 -0.81 -9.81 -14.97
CA GLY A 23 -0.23 -10.96 -14.31
C GLY A 23 1.20 -10.74 -13.80
N GLY A 24 1.79 -9.58 -14.09
CA GLY A 24 3.15 -9.23 -13.74
C GLY A 24 3.29 -8.50 -12.42
N LYS A 25 4.56 -8.35 -12.00
CA LYS A 25 4.97 -7.61 -10.82
C LYS A 25 6.19 -6.77 -11.14
N SER A 26 6.21 -5.54 -10.68
CA SER A 26 7.37 -4.66 -10.71
C SER A 26 7.81 -4.34 -9.30
N ARG A 27 9.12 -4.16 -9.10
CA ARG A 27 9.72 -3.84 -7.80
C ARG A 27 10.45 -2.52 -7.89
N ILE A 28 10.22 -1.66 -6.90
CA ILE A 28 11.00 -0.46 -6.63
C ILE A 28 11.88 -0.77 -5.41
N ASN A 29 13.19 -0.84 -5.60
CA ASN A 29 14.18 -1.01 -4.55
C ASN A 29 14.44 0.33 -3.88
N LEU A 30 14.41 0.33 -2.55
CA LEU A 30 14.44 1.53 -1.74
C LEU A 30 15.43 1.37 -0.58
N LYS A 31 16.00 2.48 -0.11
CA LYS A 31 16.75 2.53 1.14
C LYS A 31 16.42 3.78 1.95
N SER A 32 16.68 3.75 3.25
CA SER A 32 16.72 4.97 4.05
C SER A 32 17.84 5.91 3.57
N LYS A 33 17.74 7.21 3.87
CA LYS A 33 18.75 8.20 3.46
C LYS A 33 20.16 7.90 3.96
N ASP A 34 20.26 7.39 5.18
CA ASP A 34 21.51 6.96 5.84
C ASP A 34 21.97 5.56 5.40
N GLY A 35 21.15 4.83 4.63
CA GLY A 35 21.46 3.51 4.10
C GLY A 35 21.35 2.35 5.09
N THR A 36 20.88 2.60 6.33
CA THR A 36 20.79 1.58 7.38
C THR A 36 19.62 0.62 7.21
N GLU A 37 18.53 1.07 6.58
CA GLU A 37 17.32 0.29 6.38
C GLU A 37 17.05 0.05 4.88
N SER A 38 16.80 -1.21 4.54
CA SER A 38 16.42 -1.63 3.18
C SER A 38 14.92 -1.83 3.06
N TYR A 39 14.35 -1.35 1.96
CA TYR A 39 12.93 -1.47 1.65
C TYR A 39 12.73 -1.87 0.19
N TYR A 40 11.52 -2.30 -0.15
CA TYR A 40 11.05 -2.28 -1.52
C TYR A 40 9.54 -2.09 -1.58
N ILE A 41 9.06 -1.52 -2.69
CA ILE A 41 7.64 -1.47 -3.02
C ILE A 41 7.39 -2.38 -4.21
N ASP A 42 6.59 -3.42 -3.99
CA ASP A 42 6.09 -4.28 -5.07
C ASP A 42 4.78 -3.70 -5.61
N ILE A 43 4.71 -3.49 -6.92
CA ILE A 43 3.48 -3.16 -7.66
C ILE A 43 3.07 -4.42 -8.42
N TYR A 44 1.89 -4.93 -8.15
CA TYR A 44 1.33 -6.09 -8.84
C TYR A 44 0.06 -5.69 -9.59
N ARG A 45 -0.12 -6.27 -10.79
CA ARG A 45 -1.32 -6.07 -11.60
C ARG A 45 -1.80 -7.39 -12.17
N LYS A 46 -3.11 -7.61 -12.16
CA LYS A 46 -3.76 -8.74 -12.84
C LYS A 46 -5.22 -8.44 -13.18
N TYR A 47 -5.71 -8.96 -14.30
CA TYR A 47 -7.14 -9.11 -14.53
C TYR A 47 -7.67 -10.36 -13.83
N SER A 48 -8.76 -10.21 -13.09
CA SER A 48 -9.54 -11.32 -12.58
C SER A 48 -10.21 -12.11 -13.72
N LYS A 49 -10.72 -13.30 -13.42
CA LYS A 49 -11.49 -14.11 -14.38
C LYS A 49 -12.73 -13.37 -14.94
N SER A 50 -13.26 -12.40 -14.19
CA SER A 50 -14.38 -11.55 -14.60
C SER A 50 -13.94 -10.21 -15.19
N ASN A 51 -12.72 -10.12 -15.71
CA ASN A 51 -12.12 -8.92 -16.33
C ASN A 51 -12.04 -7.67 -15.45
N LYS A 52 -12.27 -7.79 -14.13
CA LYS A 52 -11.99 -6.71 -13.19
C LYS A 52 -10.49 -6.61 -12.96
N ILE A 53 -9.94 -5.40 -13.07
CA ILE A 53 -8.54 -5.14 -12.79
C ILE A 53 -8.27 -5.25 -11.28
N LYS A 54 -7.14 -5.86 -10.94
CA LYS A 54 -6.60 -5.95 -9.58
C LYS A 54 -5.23 -5.33 -9.56
N ILE A 55 -5.03 -4.33 -8.71
CA ILE A 55 -3.74 -3.69 -8.49
C ILE A 55 -3.48 -3.66 -7.00
N SER A 56 -2.25 -4.00 -6.62
CA SER A 56 -1.80 -3.92 -5.24
C SER A 56 -0.41 -3.29 -5.17
N TYR A 57 -0.21 -2.42 -4.18
CA TYR A 57 1.09 -1.84 -3.86
C TYR A 57 1.51 -2.30 -2.47
N THR A 58 2.67 -2.92 -2.33
CA THR A 58 3.13 -3.52 -1.07
C THR A 58 4.46 -2.93 -0.66
N ASN A 59 4.48 -2.11 0.40
CA ASN A 59 5.69 -1.57 1.01
C ASN A 59 6.24 -2.57 2.03
N ILE A 60 7.46 -3.04 1.80
CA ILE A 60 8.10 -4.08 2.57
C ILE A 60 9.44 -3.57 3.10
N ALA A 61 9.70 -3.79 4.39
CA ALA A 61 10.97 -3.49 5.03
C ALA A 61 11.71 -4.77 5.45
N ARG A 62 13.04 -4.72 5.42
CA ARG A 62 13.94 -5.81 5.84
C ARG A 62 13.57 -7.17 5.23
N LYS A 63 13.06 -7.16 3.99
CA LYS A 63 12.62 -8.35 3.22
C LYS A 63 11.52 -9.20 3.84
N ARG A 64 10.90 -8.76 4.95
CA ARG A 64 9.94 -9.57 5.72
C ARG A 64 8.69 -8.81 6.14
N TYR A 65 8.83 -7.56 6.56
CA TYR A 65 7.73 -6.83 7.18
C TYR A 65 6.94 -6.06 6.14
N ILE A 66 5.74 -6.54 5.80
CA ILE A 66 4.78 -5.83 4.95
C ILE A 66 4.20 -4.66 5.76
N LEU A 67 4.86 -3.50 5.70
CA LEU A 67 4.48 -2.32 6.48
C LEU A 67 3.08 -1.82 6.10
N ARG A 68 2.82 -1.76 4.79
CA ARG A 68 1.56 -1.35 4.20
C ARG A 68 1.30 -2.12 2.91
N ARG A 69 0.07 -2.60 2.68
CA ARG A 69 -0.39 -3.09 1.38
C ARG A 69 -1.68 -2.39 0.97
N LEU A 70 -1.63 -1.61 -0.10
CA LEU A 70 -2.81 -0.99 -0.70
C LEU A 70 -3.38 -1.95 -1.75
N ASP A 71 -4.62 -2.38 -1.56
CA ASP A 71 -5.36 -3.19 -2.52
C ASP A 71 -6.47 -2.36 -3.18
N LEU A 72 -6.32 -2.05 -4.47
CA LEU A 72 -7.24 -1.22 -5.26
C LEU A 72 -8.42 -1.98 -5.86
N HIS A 73 -8.83 -3.09 -5.26
CA HIS A 73 -9.81 -3.98 -5.87
C HIS A 73 -10.88 -4.42 -4.88
N TYR A 74 -12.10 -4.60 -5.40
CA TYR A 74 -13.21 -5.24 -4.71
C TYR A 74 -13.01 -6.77 -4.69
N GLY A 75 -11.97 -7.21 -3.99
CA GLY A 75 -11.61 -8.61 -3.78
C GLY A 75 -12.43 -9.30 -2.68
N PRO A 76 -12.05 -10.52 -2.28
CA PRO A 76 -12.61 -11.18 -1.10
C PRO A 76 -12.55 -10.22 0.10
N PRO A 77 -13.63 -10.08 0.88
CA PRO A 77 -13.61 -9.22 2.04
C PRO A 77 -12.56 -9.69 3.06
N HIS A 78 -11.83 -8.75 3.63
CA HIS A 78 -10.80 -9.01 4.63
C HIS A 78 -11.39 -8.91 6.04
N ARG A 79 -11.26 -9.94 6.88
CA ARG A 79 -11.77 -9.90 8.26
C ARG A 79 -10.66 -9.51 9.23
N ASN A 80 -10.86 -8.40 9.93
CA ASN A 80 -9.91 -7.95 10.94
C ASN A 80 -9.94 -8.83 12.20
N PRO A 81 -8.83 -8.87 12.95
CA PRO A 81 -8.75 -9.59 14.21
C PRO A 81 -9.80 -9.14 15.23
N PRO A 82 -10.30 -10.05 16.08
CA PRO A 82 -11.39 -9.75 17.02
C PRO A 82 -10.92 -8.98 18.27
N LYS A 83 -9.62 -8.74 18.43
CA LYS A 83 -9.02 -8.06 19.59
C LYS A 83 -7.91 -7.14 19.11
N LEU A 84 -7.73 -6.03 19.81
CA LEU A 84 -6.62 -5.11 19.62
C LEU A 84 -5.27 -5.77 20.00
N PRO A 85 -4.15 -5.22 19.50
CA PRO A 85 -2.83 -5.65 19.97
C PRO A 85 -2.64 -5.44 21.48
N PRO A 86 -1.92 -6.35 22.17
CA PRO A 86 -1.71 -6.28 23.62
C PRO A 86 -1.03 -4.98 24.09
N LEU A 87 -0.18 -4.39 23.24
CA LEU A 87 0.49 -3.12 23.48
C LEU A 87 -0.35 -1.97 22.89
N TYR A 88 -1.58 -1.83 23.39
CA TYR A 88 -2.47 -0.73 23.05
C TYR A 88 -1.96 0.55 23.72
N ASP A 89 -1.46 1.48 22.91
CA ASP A 89 -1.20 2.86 23.33
C ASP A 89 -2.28 3.77 22.72
N SER A 90 -3.15 4.31 23.57
CA SER A 90 -4.27 5.18 23.19
C SER A 90 -3.83 6.52 22.59
N HIS A 91 -2.57 6.91 22.73
CA HIS A 91 -2.02 8.13 22.13
C HIS A 91 -1.56 7.92 20.69
N ASN A 92 -1.56 6.68 20.20
CA ASN A 92 -1.20 6.36 18.84
C ASN A 92 -2.43 6.51 17.92
N SER A 93 -2.41 7.53 17.06
CA SER A 93 -3.51 7.81 16.11
C SER A 93 -3.83 6.62 15.20
N LEU A 94 -2.84 5.81 14.83
CA LEU A 94 -3.05 4.59 14.06
C LEU A 94 -3.87 3.57 14.84
N ILE A 95 -3.58 3.40 16.13
CA ILE A 95 -4.30 2.46 17.00
C ILE A 95 -5.76 2.92 17.22
N ASN A 96 -5.99 4.23 17.35
CA ASN A 96 -7.35 4.79 17.41
C ASN A 96 -8.14 4.60 16.11
N LEU A 97 -7.46 4.62 14.96
CA LEU A 97 -8.07 4.24 13.70
C LEU A 97 -8.44 2.74 13.70
N LEU A 98 -7.49 1.85 14.06
CA LEU A 98 -7.72 0.40 14.05
C LEU A 98 -8.81 -0.06 15.02
N SER A 99 -8.97 0.59 16.18
CA SER A 99 -9.99 0.24 17.17
C SER A 99 -11.42 0.33 16.63
N ARG A 100 -11.67 1.24 15.67
CA ARG A 100 -12.97 1.36 14.99
C ARG A 100 -13.32 0.16 14.12
N TYR A 101 -12.34 -0.71 13.83
CA TYR A 101 -12.46 -1.83 12.91
C TYR A 101 -12.16 -3.21 13.51
N VAL A 102 -12.13 -3.32 14.85
CA VAL A 102 -11.97 -4.61 15.54
C VAL A 102 -13.07 -5.59 15.11
N GLY A 103 -12.67 -6.79 14.67
CA GLY A 103 -13.57 -7.87 14.25
C GLY A 103 -14.39 -7.61 12.99
N LYS A 104 -14.27 -6.40 12.39
CA LYS A 104 -15.05 -6.01 11.21
C LYS A 104 -14.50 -6.64 9.94
N THR A 105 -15.39 -6.83 8.98
CA THR A 105 -15.05 -7.24 7.62
C THR A 105 -14.93 -5.99 6.75
N ILE A 106 -13.77 -5.82 6.12
CA ILE A 106 -13.42 -4.70 5.25
C ILE A 106 -13.60 -5.14 3.81
N LYS A 107 -14.46 -4.43 3.07
CA LYS A 107 -14.56 -4.58 1.61
C LYS A 107 -13.54 -3.64 0.98
N GLY A 108 -12.89 -4.08 -0.10
CA GLY A 108 -11.96 -3.22 -0.82
C GLY A 108 -12.65 -2.08 -1.58
N PRO A 109 -11.91 -1.06 -1.99
CA PRO A 109 -10.45 -0.88 -1.81
C PRO A 109 -10.05 -0.63 -0.35
N HIS A 110 -8.91 -1.19 0.07
CA HIS A 110 -8.48 -1.11 1.47
C HIS A 110 -6.96 -1.12 1.62
N LEU A 111 -6.50 -0.62 2.77
CA LEU A 111 -5.10 -0.59 3.15
C LEU A 111 -4.86 -1.59 4.27
N HIS A 112 -4.03 -2.61 4.02
CA HIS A 112 -3.44 -3.43 5.05
C HIS A 112 -2.33 -2.69 5.78
N ILE A 113 -2.28 -2.89 7.09
CA ILE A 113 -1.36 -2.23 8.02
C ILE A 113 -0.67 -3.30 8.84
N TYR A 114 0.67 -3.25 8.89
CA TYR A 114 1.43 -4.09 9.81
C TYR A 114 1.10 -3.74 11.26
N VAL A 115 0.74 -4.75 12.04
CA VAL A 115 0.62 -4.63 13.50
C VAL A 115 1.44 -5.75 14.14
N GLU A 116 2.29 -5.39 15.09
CA GLU A 116 3.13 -6.37 15.80
C GLU A 116 2.26 -7.48 16.42
N GLY A 117 2.65 -8.74 16.19
CA GLY A 117 1.87 -9.91 16.60
C GLY A 117 0.68 -10.28 15.70
N TYR A 118 0.35 -9.45 14.71
CA TYR A 118 -0.71 -9.72 13.72
C TYR A 118 -0.23 -9.67 12.26
N ASP A 119 0.99 -9.23 12.00
CA ASP A 119 1.52 -8.97 10.65
C ASP A 119 0.58 -8.04 9.86
N ASP A 120 0.33 -8.30 8.57
CA ASP A 120 -0.55 -7.49 7.70
C ASP A 120 -2.04 -7.88 7.80
N LYS A 121 -2.45 -8.54 8.89
CA LYS A 121 -3.84 -8.97 9.10
C LYS A 121 -4.80 -7.84 9.48
N TRP A 122 -4.33 -6.62 9.71
CA TRP A 122 -5.21 -5.48 9.92
C TRP A 122 -5.41 -4.74 8.61
N ALA A 123 -6.66 -4.38 8.30
CA ALA A 123 -6.98 -3.51 7.19
C ALA A 123 -7.97 -2.42 7.60
N VAL A 124 -7.93 -1.31 6.88
CA VAL A 124 -8.92 -0.22 6.96
C VAL A 124 -9.43 0.12 5.57
N PRO A 125 -10.68 0.58 5.42
CA PRO A 125 -11.16 1.14 4.16
C PRO A 125 -10.23 2.26 3.68
N ILE A 126 -10.03 2.39 2.38
CA ILE A 126 -9.07 3.37 1.84
C ILE A 126 -9.48 4.82 2.16
N GLU A 127 -10.77 5.06 2.34
CA GLU A 127 -11.38 6.35 2.66
C GLU A 127 -10.93 6.90 4.02
N GLU A 128 -10.44 6.02 4.92
CA GLU A 128 -9.86 6.44 6.21
C GLU A 128 -8.48 7.09 6.06
N ILE A 129 -7.86 6.96 4.89
CA ILE A 129 -6.53 7.50 4.61
C ILE A 129 -6.70 8.64 3.61
N GLU A 130 -6.90 9.85 4.10
CA GLU A 130 -7.17 11.06 3.30
C GLU A 130 -6.21 11.20 2.10
N LYS A 131 -4.91 10.99 2.34
CA LYS A 131 -3.86 11.07 1.32
C LYS A 131 -3.98 10.02 0.20
N LEU A 132 -4.63 8.89 0.48
CA LEU A 132 -4.84 7.80 -0.47
C LEU A 132 -6.29 7.69 -0.95
N ASN A 133 -7.14 8.67 -0.65
CA ASN A 133 -8.50 8.69 -1.18
C ASN A 133 -8.45 8.56 -2.71
N ILE A 134 -9.07 7.52 -3.27
CA ILE A 134 -8.94 7.19 -4.69
C ILE A 134 -10.00 7.86 -5.57
N SER A 135 -11.01 8.48 -4.96
CA SER A 135 -12.07 9.18 -5.69
C SER A 135 -11.47 10.25 -6.60
N ASP A 136 -11.90 10.26 -7.86
CA ASP A 136 -11.44 11.14 -8.93
C ASP A 136 -9.96 11.02 -9.32
N LYS A 137 -9.28 9.94 -8.92
CA LYS A 137 -7.86 9.71 -9.25
C LYS A 137 -7.69 8.62 -10.28
N ASN A 138 -6.70 8.79 -11.14
CA ASN A 138 -6.24 7.77 -12.06
C ASN A 138 -5.07 6.98 -11.46
N ILE A 139 -4.59 5.96 -12.17
CA ILE A 139 -3.60 5.01 -11.64
C ILE A 139 -2.22 5.64 -11.47
N ILE A 140 -1.89 6.61 -12.32
CA ILE A 140 -0.65 7.37 -12.21
C ILE A 140 -0.66 8.17 -10.91
N GLN A 141 -1.75 8.89 -10.64
CA GLN A 141 -1.93 9.67 -9.42
C GLN A 141 -1.90 8.79 -8.17
N ILE A 142 -2.64 7.68 -8.17
CA ILE A 142 -2.67 6.75 -7.02
C ILE A 142 -1.28 6.15 -6.76
N THR A 143 -0.54 5.80 -7.82
CA THR A 143 0.84 5.31 -7.68
C THR A 143 1.73 6.35 -6.99
N GLN A 144 1.67 7.60 -7.46
CA GLN A 144 2.48 8.70 -6.90
C GLN A 144 2.13 8.97 -5.43
N GLU A 145 0.84 9.01 -5.10
CA GLU A 145 0.38 9.24 -3.74
C GLU A 145 0.71 8.09 -2.80
N PHE A 146 0.69 6.84 -3.28
CA PHE A 146 1.12 5.71 -2.48
C PHE A 146 2.63 5.76 -2.17
N LEU A 147 3.46 6.14 -3.15
CA LEU A 147 4.89 6.36 -2.92
C LEU A 147 5.14 7.45 -1.88
N ASP A 148 4.43 8.57 -2.00
CA ASP A 148 4.53 9.70 -1.07
C ASP A 148 3.98 9.35 0.34
N TYR A 149 2.86 8.63 0.43
CA TYR A 149 2.35 8.06 1.68
C TYR A 149 3.41 7.17 2.35
N CYS A 150 4.11 6.36 1.56
CA CYS A 150 5.21 5.50 2.00
C CYS A 150 6.52 6.25 2.32
N LYS A 151 6.51 7.58 2.32
CA LYS A 151 7.67 8.45 2.57
C LYS A 151 8.81 8.24 1.55
N VAL A 152 8.48 7.89 0.31
CA VAL A 152 9.47 7.83 -0.78
C VAL A 152 9.73 9.26 -1.26
N VAL A 153 10.81 9.87 -0.77
CA VAL A 153 11.15 11.28 -1.05
C VAL A 153 11.94 11.47 -2.34
N LYS A 154 12.50 10.40 -2.88
CA LYS A 154 13.09 10.37 -4.22
C LYS A 154 12.56 9.14 -4.94
N ALA A 155 11.45 9.30 -5.66
CA ALA A 155 10.80 8.23 -6.40
C ALA A 155 11.52 7.93 -7.73
N PRO A 156 11.45 6.68 -8.24
CA PRO A 156 11.83 6.40 -9.61
C PRO A 156 10.81 7.01 -10.58
N ASN A 157 11.20 7.12 -11.85
CA ASN A 157 10.26 7.35 -12.93
C ASN A 157 9.52 6.04 -13.28
N ILE A 158 8.20 6.01 -13.06
CA ILE A 158 7.38 4.84 -13.40
C ILE A 158 6.96 4.90 -14.87
N LYS A 159 7.33 3.88 -15.65
CA LYS A 159 6.94 3.78 -17.07
C LYS A 159 5.60 3.07 -17.19
N PHE A 160 4.53 3.84 -17.39
CA PHE A 160 3.19 3.29 -17.61
C PHE A 160 2.99 2.84 -19.08
N PRO A 161 2.18 1.80 -19.33
CA PRO A 161 1.87 1.36 -20.68
C PRO A 161 1.02 2.41 -21.43
N VAL A 162 1.60 3.03 -22.46
CA VAL A 162 0.94 4.13 -23.21
C VAL A 162 -0.33 3.71 -23.97
N ASN A 163 -0.46 2.42 -24.30
CA ASN A 163 -1.60 1.89 -25.08
C ASN A 163 -2.80 1.47 -24.22
N GLU A 164 -2.74 1.67 -22.90
CA GLU A 164 -3.76 1.18 -21.97
C GLU A 164 -4.59 2.33 -21.38
N VAL A 165 -5.73 2.64 -21.99
CA VAL A 165 -6.59 3.79 -21.62
C VAL A 165 -7.05 3.78 -20.15
N TRP A 166 -7.22 2.60 -19.54
CA TRP A 166 -7.68 2.47 -18.16
C TRP A 166 -6.75 3.14 -17.13
N ILE A 167 -5.48 3.39 -17.46
CA ILE A 167 -4.55 4.07 -16.55
C ILE A 167 -4.93 5.53 -16.31
N TYR A 168 -5.68 6.13 -17.23
CA TYR A 168 -6.12 7.52 -17.20
C TYR A 168 -7.58 7.67 -16.73
N VAL A 169 -8.33 6.57 -16.65
CA VAL A 169 -9.72 6.58 -16.15
C VAL A 169 -9.68 6.80 -14.63
N LYS A 170 -10.51 7.73 -14.18
CA LYS A 170 -10.68 8.03 -12.76
C LYS A 170 -11.61 7.04 -12.08
N PHE A 171 -11.29 6.67 -10.85
CA PHE A 171 -12.22 5.92 -10.00
C PHE A 171 -13.24 6.89 -9.41
N TYR A 172 -14.53 6.56 -9.53
CA TYR A 172 -15.64 7.29 -8.87
C TYR A 172 -16.21 6.42 -7.75
#